data_AF-E6YF35-F1
#
_entry.id   AF-E6YF35-F1
#
_cell.length_a   1.000
_cell.length_b   1.000
_cell.length_c   1.000
_cell.angle_alpha   90.00
_cell.angle_beta   90.00
_cell.angle_gamma   90.00
#
_symmetry.space_group_name_H-M   'P 1'
#
loop_
_entity.id
_entity.type
_entity.pdbx_description
1 polymer ?
#
loop_
_entity_poly.entity_id
_entity_poly.type
_entity_poly.pdbx_seq_one_letter_code
_entity_poly.pdbx_strand_id
1 'polypeptide(L)'
;SLDYCVVKIPRWDLSKFTRVSTKIGSSMKSVGEVMAVGRKFEEAFQKALRMVDENVTGLDPNLKSVNDQELNEPTDKRMFVVAAALKFGYSLEKLYDLTKIDKWFLQKMKNIIDYHIFLETLDQQNLSFDVLLLAKQLGFSDKQIASAVKSTELAVRKQRREFKITPYVKQIDTVAAEWPASTNYLYVTYNASTHDLEFPGGHIMVLGSGVYRIGSSVEFDWCAVGCLRELRNLGKKTIMVNYNPETVSTDYDMCDRLYFEEISFEVVMDIYNLENPDGVILS
;
A
#
# COMPACT_ATOMS: atom_id res chain seq x y z
N SER A 1 -21.53 3.76 -8.02
CA SER A 1 -20.25 4.30 -8.52
C SER A 1 -19.21 4.07 -7.42
N LEU A 2 -17.89 4.08 -7.69
CA LEU A 2 -16.86 4.00 -6.66
C LEU A 2 -16.07 5.32 -6.67
N ASP A 3 -15.78 5.90 -5.51
CA ASP A 3 -15.03 7.16 -5.39
C ASP A 3 -13.55 6.94 -5.00
N TYR A 4 -13.10 5.70 -5.18
CA TYR A 4 -11.74 5.23 -4.94
C TYR A 4 -11.25 4.33 -6.09
N CYS A 5 -9.94 4.15 -6.15
CA CYS A 5 -9.23 3.23 -7.03
C CYS A 5 -8.69 2.05 -6.22
N VAL A 6 -8.83 0.86 -6.78
CA VAL A 6 -8.31 -0.38 -6.23
C VAL A 6 -7.21 -0.91 -7.14
N VAL A 7 -6.06 -1.24 -6.57
CA VAL A 7 -4.93 -1.83 -7.30
C VAL A 7 -4.60 -3.18 -6.70
N LYS A 8 -4.61 -4.22 -7.54
CA LYS A 8 -4.15 -5.55 -7.17
C LYS A 8 -2.80 -5.84 -7.84
N ILE A 9 -1.83 -6.34 -7.06
CA ILE A 9 -0.52 -6.76 -7.58
C ILE A 9 -0.25 -8.21 -7.14
N PRO A 10 0.10 -9.12 -8.06
CA PRO A 10 0.49 -10.48 -7.68
C PRO A 10 1.80 -10.50 -6.90
N ARG A 11 1.96 -11.50 -6.02
CA ARG A 11 3.20 -11.81 -5.32
C ARG A 11 3.91 -12.97 -6.01
N TRP A 12 5.22 -12.83 -6.19
CA TRP A 12 6.10 -13.87 -6.71
C TRP A 12 7.21 -14.18 -5.72
N ASP A 13 7.56 -15.46 -5.61
CA ASP A 13 8.69 -15.96 -4.81
C ASP A 13 9.72 -16.68 -5.72
N LEU A 14 9.90 -16.19 -6.96
CA LEU A 14 10.75 -16.83 -7.97
C LEU A 14 12.22 -16.95 -7.57
N SER A 15 12.70 -16.07 -6.69
CA SER A 15 14.07 -16.13 -6.14
C SER A 15 14.37 -17.41 -5.36
N LYS A 16 13.34 -18.11 -4.85
CA LYS A 16 13.50 -19.42 -4.19
C LYS A 16 13.79 -20.55 -5.18
N PHE A 17 13.61 -20.32 -6.48
CA PHE A 17 13.73 -21.32 -7.53
C PHE A 17 14.81 -20.95 -8.55
N THR A 18 16.06 -21.34 -8.30
CA THR A 18 17.22 -20.97 -9.13
C THR A 18 17.15 -21.43 -10.59
N ARG A 19 16.36 -22.47 -10.90
CA ARG A 19 16.21 -23.05 -12.25
C ARG A 19 14.97 -22.56 -12.99
N VAL A 20 14.18 -21.65 -12.40
CA VAL A 20 12.93 -21.18 -12.99
C VAL A 20 13.15 -19.80 -13.62
N SER A 21 12.64 -19.62 -14.83
CA SER A 21 12.66 -18.32 -15.49
C SER A 21 11.79 -17.31 -14.73
N THR A 22 12.35 -16.12 -14.49
CA THR A 22 11.66 -14.96 -13.90
C THR A 22 10.68 -14.27 -14.87
N LYS A 23 10.68 -14.66 -16.15
CA LYS A 23 9.75 -14.13 -17.14
C LYS A 23 8.32 -14.54 -16.79
N ILE A 24 7.39 -13.59 -16.87
CA ILE A 24 5.95 -13.83 -16.72
C ILE A 24 5.29 -13.92 -18.09
N GLY A 25 4.21 -14.69 -18.17
CA GLY A 25 3.48 -14.95 -19.42
C GLY A 25 2.06 -15.43 -19.12
N SER A 26 1.47 -16.18 -20.04
CA SER A 26 0.09 -16.68 -19.89
C SER A 26 -0.08 -17.70 -18.77
N SER A 27 0.97 -18.46 -18.43
CA SER A 27 0.93 -19.40 -17.30
C SER A 27 1.24 -18.68 -15.99
N MET A 28 0.32 -18.77 -15.03
CA MET A 28 0.47 -18.17 -13.71
C MET A 28 1.66 -18.79 -12.96
N LYS A 29 2.44 -17.92 -12.30
CA LYS A 29 3.58 -18.28 -11.43
C LYS A 29 3.53 -17.56 -10.07
N SER A 30 2.55 -16.69 -9.86
CA SER A 30 2.37 -15.98 -8.59
C SER A 30 1.88 -16.93 -7.52
N VAL A 31 2.26 -16.65 -6.27
CA VAL A 31 1.97 -17.48 -5.09
C VAL A 31 0.95 -16.83 -4.15
N GLY A 32 0.52 -15.61 -4.47
CA GLY A 32 -0.47 -14.83 -3.75
C GLY A 32 -0.68 -13.49 -4.43
N GLU A 33 -1.42 -12.60 -3.77
CA GLU A 33 -1.71 -11.26 -4.26
C GLU A 33 -2.00 -10.30 -3.10
N VAL A 34 -1.86 -9.01 -3.40
CA VAL A 34 -2.25 -7.94 -2.50
C VAL A 34 -3.24 -7.04 -3.20
N MET A 35 -4.05 -6.36 -2.42
CA MET A 35 -4.92 -5.31 -2.90
C MET A 35 -4.66 -4.04 -2.09
N ALA A 36 -4.76 -2.87 -2.73
CA ALA A 36 -4.64 -1.59 -2.05
C ALA A 36 -5.70 -0.63 -2.55
N VAL A 37 -6.17 0.22 -1.65
CA VAL A 37 -7.20 1.22 -1.93
C VAL A 37 -6.64 2.62 -1.70
N GLY A 38 -6.98 3.53 -2.60
CA GLY A 38 -6.64 4.94 -2.53
C GLY A 38 -7.56 5.78 -3.40
N ARG A 39 -7.65 7.10 -3.18
CA ARG A 39 -8.52 7.96 -4.01
C ARG A 39 -7.84 8.46 -5.28
N LYS A 40 -6.54 8.16 -5.42
CA LYS A 40 -5.75 8.34 -6.64
C LYS A 40 -5.08 7.02 -7.00
N PHE A 41 -4.87 6.80 -8.30
CA PHE A 41 -4.13 5.63 -8.75
C PHE A 41 -2.71 5.61 -8.18
N GLU A 42 -2.02 6.76 -8.16
CA GLU A 42 -0.67 6.88 -7.62
C GLU A 42 -0.60 6.40 -6.16
N GLU A 43 -1.58 6.80 -5.35
CA GLU A 43 -1.70 6.41 -3.94
C GLU A 43 -1.91 4.91 -3.79
N ALA A 44 -2.91 4.34 -4.46
CA ALA A 44 -3.22 2.92 -4.40
C ALA A 44 -2.06 2.06 -4.94
N PHE A 45 -1.42 2.50 -6.03
CA PHE A 45 -0.32 1.78 -6.66
C PHE A 45 0.92 1.70 -5.76
N GLN A 46 1.31 2.81 -5.11
CA GLN A 46 2.46 2.79 -4.21
C GLN A 46 2.21 1.96 -2.95
N LYS A 47 0.99 2.00 -2.39
CA LYS A 47 0.60 1.09 -1.28
C LYS A 47 0.71 -0.37 -1.70
N ALA A 48 0.12 -0.73 -2.84
CA ALA A 48 0.17 -2.11 -3.34
C ALA A 48 1.62 -2.60 -3.51
N LEU A 49 2.52 -1.77 -4.03
CA LEU A 49 3.94 -2.14 -4.16
C LEU A 49 4.61 -2.45 -2.82
N ARG A 50 4.30 -1.68 -1.77
CA ARG A 50 4.80 -1.93 -0.40
C ARG A 50 4.20 -3.18 0.23
N MET A 51 2.93 -3.45 -0.05
CA MET A 51 2.24 -4.65 0.42
C MET A 51 2.81 -5.94 -0.21
N VAL A 52 3.29 -5.88 -1.46
CA VAL A 52 3.87 -7.06 -2.13
C VAL A 52 5.20 -7.48 -1.51
N ASP A 53 6.06 -6.55 -1.12
CA ASP A 53 7.43 -6.85 -0.67
C ASP A 53 7.86 -5.85 0.41
N GLU A 54 8.14 -6.35 1.61
CA GLU A 54 8.56 -5.54 2.77
C GLU A 54 9.86 -4.75 2.54
N ASN A 55 10.65 -5.14 1.54
CA ASN A 55 11.89 -4.44 1.16
C ASN A 55 11.65 -3.28 0.19
N VAL A 56 10.45 -3.17 -0.38
CA VAL A 56 10.06 -2.13 -1.32
C VAL A 56 9.32 -1.02 -0.58
N THR A 57 9.69 0.23 -0.83
CA THR A 57 9.13 1.42 -0.15
C THR A 57 8.11 2.19 -0.99
N GLY A 58 7.90 1.75 -2.24
CA GLY A 58 7.03 2.38 -3.24
C GLY A 58 7.56 2.11 -4.65
N LEU A 59 7.20 2.95 -5.61
CA LEU A 59 7.77 2.89 -6.97
C LEU A 59 9.15 3.57 -6.96
N ASP A 60 10.19 2.83 -6.59
CA ASP A 60 11.56 3.34 -6.52
C ASP A 60 12.31 3.15 -7.84
N PRO A 61 12.72 4.24 -8.53
CA PRO A 61 13.44 4.17 -9.80
C PRO A 61 14.91 3.74 -9.67
N ASN A 62 15.45 3.65 -8.46
CA ASN A 62 16.85 3.30 -8.22
C ASN A 62 17.07 1.80 -7.92
N LEU A 63 15.99 1.00 -7.78
CA LEU A 63 16.09 -0.43 -7.47
C LEU A 63 16.57 -1.30 -8.64
N LYS A 64 16.36 -0.85 -9.88
CA LYS A 64 16.74 -1.54 -11.11
C LYS A 64 17.36 -0.55 -12.09
N SER A 65 18.19 -1.06 -12.98
CA SER A 65 18.69 -0.30 -14.12
C SER A 65 17.73 -0.41 -15.30
N VAL A 66 17.79 0.55 -16.21
CA VAL A 66 17.04 0.50 -17.47
C VAL A 66 17.45 -0.75 -18.26
N ASN A 67 16.45 -1.50 -18.73
CA ASN A 67 16.66 -2.70 -19.52
C ASN A 67 15.50 -2.88 -20.52
N ASP A 68 15.73 -2.54 -21.78
CA ASP A 68 14.71 -2.63 -22.85
C ASP A 68 14.22 -4.07 -23.07
N GLN A 69 15.07 -5.08 -22.78
CA GLN A 69 14.65 -6.48 -22.84
C GLN A 69 13.63 -6.81 -21.77
N GLU A 70 13.80 -6.39 -20.52
CA GLU A 70 12.80 -6.62 -19.45
C GLU A 70 11.55 -5.74 -19.61
N LEU A 71 11.69 -4.58 -20.26
CA LEU A 71 10.54 -3.77 -20.67
C LEU A 71 9.72 -4.49 -21.73
N ASN A 72 10.33 -5.21 -22.67
CA ASN A 72 9.62 -5.96 -23.71
C ASN A 72 9.13 -7.34 -23.21
N GLU A 73 9.99 -8.07 -22.53
CA GLU A 73 9.75 -9.40 -21.96
C GLU A 73 9.49 -9.28 -20.44
N PRO A 74 8.22 -9.26 -20.01
CA PRO A 74 7.89 -8.90 -18.64
C PRO A 74 8.45 -9.87 -17.60
N THR A 75 8.92 -9.32 -16.48
CA THR A 75 9.37 -10.03 -15.28
C THR A 75 8.55 -9.59 -14.05
N ASP A 76 8.70 -10.28 -12.92
CA ASP A 76 8.12 -9.89 -11.63
C ASP A 76 8.64 -8.53 -11.10
N LYS A 77 9.76 -8.04 -11.66
CA LYS A 77 10.36 -6.75 -11.30
C LYS A 77 10.22 -5.67 -12.38
N ARG A 78 9.45 -5.93 -13.45
CA ARG A 78 9.28 -5.02 -14.60
C ARG A 78 8.87 -3.60 -14.19
N MET A 79 8.03 -3.44 -13.17
CA MET A 79 7.58 -2.11 -12.71
C MET A 79 8.74 -1.21 -12.26
N PHE A 80 9.78 -1.78 -11.65
CA PHE A 80 10.98 -1.03 -11.25
C PHE A 80 11.89 -0.70 -12.44
N VAL A 81 11.87 -1.52 -13.49
CA VAL A 81 12.54 -1.19 -14.77
C VAL A 81 11.82 -0.05 -15.49
N VAL A 82 10.48 -0.03 -15.45
CA VAL A 82 9.67 1.11 -15.95
C VAL A 82 9.99 2.38 -15.17
N ALA A 83 10.06 2.31 -13.84
CA ALA A 83 10.45 3.42 -12.98
C ALA A 83 11.84 3.98 -13.35
N ALA A 84 12.84 3.11 -13.51
CA ALA A 84 14.18 3.48 -13.93
C ALA A 84 14.19 4.14 -15.32
N ALA A 85 13.43 3.60 -16.28
CA ALA A 85 13.34 4.13 -17.63
C ALA A 85 12.68 5.52 -17.68
N LEU A 86 11.64 5.74 -16.86
CA LEU A 86 11.04 7.06 -16.68
C LEU A 86 12.04 8.06 -16.11
N LYS A 87 12.81 7.67 -15.09
CA LYS A 87 13.85 8.52 -14.50
C LYS A 87 14.99 8.83 -15.49
N PHE A 88 15.33 7.87 -16.33
CA PHE A 88 16.33 8.05 -17.40
C PHE A 88 15.81 8.96 -18.55
N GLY A 89 14.51 9.25 -18.59
CA GLY A 89 13.92 10.18 -19.56
C GLY A 89 13.29 9.50 -20.79
N TYR A 90 12.87 8.24 -20.69
CA TYR A 90 12.12 7.61 -21.79
C TYR A 90 10.78 8.30 -22.00
N SER A 91 10.39 8.49 -23.27
CA SER A 91 9.06 8.98 -23.61
C SER A 91 7.99 7.93 -23.30
N LEU A 92 6.75 8.40 -23.08
CA LEU A 92 5.61 7.52 -22.87
C LEU A 92 5.32 6.68 -24.12
N GLU A 93 5.59 7.20 -25.32
CA GLU A 93 5.53 6.48 -26.59
C GLU A 93 6.47 5.30 -26.59
N LYS A 94 7.76 5.52 -26.28
CA LYS A 94 8.76 4.45 -26.24
C LYS A 94 8.37 3.38 -25.23
N LEU A 95 7.93 3.78 -24.03
CA LEU A 95 7.50 2.84 -22.99
C LEU A 95 6.24 2.08 -23.39
N TYR A 96 5.27 2.72 -24.03
CA TYR A 96 4.10 2.03 -24.58
C TYR A 96 4.52 1.01 -25.64
N ASP A 97 5.45 1.35 -26.53
CA ASP A 97 5.89 0.46 -27.59
C ASP A 97 6.59 -0.78 -27.07
N LEU A 98 7.43 -0.62 -26.05
CA LEU A 98 8.10 -1.72 -25.37
C LEU A 98 7.13 -2.54 -24.50
N THR A 99 6.26 -1.88 -23.73
CA THR A 99 5.55 -2.55 -22.65
C THR A 99 4.12 -2.97 -22.96
N LYS A 100 3.49 -2.26 -23.89
CA LYS A 100 2.04 -2.24 -24.18
C LYS A 100 1.16 -1.89 -22.97
N ILE A 101 1.75 -1.33 -21.91
CA ILE A 101 1.00 -0.74 -20.80
C ILE A 101 0.39 0.57 -21.30
N ASP A 102 -0.91 0.75 -21.08
CA ASP A 102 -1.62 1.94 -21.52
C ASP A 102 -0.94 3.23 -21.04
N LYS A 103 -0.91 4.24 -21.91
CA LYS A 103 -0.23 5.52 -21.65
C LYS A 103 -0.80 6.24 -20.43
N TRP A 104 -2.07 6.02 -20.09
CA TRP A 104 -2.66 6.57 -18.87
C TRP A 104 -1.91 6.09 -17.63
N PHE A 105 -1.67 4.78 -17.49
CA PHE A 105 -0.91 4.24 -16.35
C PHE A 105 0.53 4.70 -16.37
N LEU A 106 1.17 4.73 -17.55
CA LEU A 106 2.55 5.23 -17.69
C LEU A 106 2.67 6.70 -17.28
N GLN A 107 1.70 7.54 -17.64
CA GLN A 107 1.64 8.93 -17.20
C GLN A 107 1.50 9.04 -15.68
N LYS A 108 0.67 8.18 -15.05
CA LYS A 108 0.53 8.16 -13.59
C LYS A 108 1.80 7.71 -12.88
N MET A 109 2.49 6.70 -13.41
CA MET A 109 3.81 6.31 -12.92
C MET A 109 4.83 7.45 -13.11
N LYS A 110 4.79 8.17 -14.24
CA LYS A 110 5.63 9.34 -14.47
C LYS A 110 5.42 10.42 -13.42
N ASN A 111 4.17 10.70 -13.01
CA ASN A 111 3.89 11.66 -11.94
C ASN A 111 4.63 11.31 -10.63
N ILE A 112 4.65 10.01 -10.27
CA ILE A 112 5.39 9.53 -9.10
C ILE A 112 6.89 9.76 -9.30
N ILE A 113 7.44 9.37 -10.45
CA ILE A 113 8.88 9.48 -10.71
C ILE A 113 9.35 10.94 -10.78
N ASP A 114 8.60 11.82 -11.43
CA ASP A 114 8.89 13.25 -11.49
C ASP A 114 8.93 13.85 -10.07
N TYR A 115 7.98 13.46 -9.22
CA TYR A 115 7.95 13.92 -7.83
C TYR A 115 9.08 13.33 -6.99
N HIS A 116 9.47 12.08 -7.25
CA HIS A 116 10.63 11.46 -6.61
C HIS A 116 11.93 12.21 -6.97
N ILE A 117 12.14 12.53 -8.25
CA ILE A 117 13.28 13.33 -8.71
C ILE A 117 13.28 14.71 -8.04
N PHE A 118 12.11 15.35 -7.93
CA PHE A 118 11.98 16.61 -7.21
C PHE A 118 12.37 16.47 -5.73
N LEU A 119 11.91 15.43 -5.02
CA LEU A 119 12.29 15.17 -3.63
C LEU A 119 13.80 14.95 -3.47
N GLU A 120 14.46 14.29 -4.42
CA GLU A 120 15.93 14.11 -4.41
C GLU A 120 16.72 15.43 -4.53
N THR A 121 16.08 16.51 -4.99
CA THR A 121 16.70 17.86 -5.00
C THR A 121 16.61 18.59 -3.66
N LEU A 122 15.82 18.06 -2.72
CA LEU A 122 15.59 18.65 -1.41
C LEU A 122 16.39 17.94 -0.32
N ASP A 123 16.52 18.61 0.82
CA ASP A 123 16.93 18.01 2.09
C ASP A 123 15.76 18.05 3.08
N GLN A 124 15.94 17.43 4.25
CA GLN A 124 14.89 17.40 5.28
C GLN A 124 14.45 18.80 5.74
N GLN A 125 15.38 19.76 5.81
CA GLN A 125 15.07 21.11 6.32
C GLN A 125 14.17 21.87 5.36
N ASN A 126 14.27 21.57 4.06
CA ASN A 126 13.50 22.17 2.99
C ASN A 126 12.19 21.41 2.67
N LEU A 127 11.83 20.37 3.43
CA LEU A 127 10.52 19.72 3.33
C LEU A 127 9.42 20.62 3.90
N SER A 128 8.80 21.44 3.05
CA SER A 128 7.65 22.26 3.43
C SER A 128 6.39 21.42 3.63
N PHE A 129 5.37 22.03 4.26
CA PHE A 129 4.04 21.43 4.44
C PHE A 129 3.46 20.93 3.11
N ASP A 130 3.43 21.77 2.08
CA ASP A 130 2.82 21.44 0.79
C ASP A 130 3.55 20.32 0.07
N VAL A 131 4.90 20.33 0.13
CA VAL A 131 5.73 19.28 -0.46
C VAL A 131 5.44 17.93 0.20
N LEU A 132 5.37 17.93 1.53
CA LEU A 132 5.12 16.71 2.29
C LEU A 132 3.69 16.21 2.07
N LEU A 133 2.69 17.09 2.12
CA LEU A 133 1.28 16.73 1.88
C LEU A 133 1.08 16.13 0.49
N LEU A 134 1.63 16.75 -0.55
CA LEU A 134 1.52 16.23 -1.91
C LEU A 134 2.24 14.88 -2.07
N ALA A 135 3.40 14.68 -1.43
CA ALA A 135 4.07 13.37 -1.40
C ALA A 135 3.13 12.30 -0.83
N LYS A 136 2.50 12.58 0.32
CA LYS A 136 1.55 11.65 0.96
C LYS A 136 0.32 11.40 0.09
N GLN A 137 -0.23 12.42 -0.56
CA GLN A 137 -1.36 12.29 -1.49
C GLN A 137 -1.05 11.48 -2.74
N LEU A 138 0.22 11.41 -3.16
CA LEU A 138 0.71 10.53 -4.22
C LEU A 138 1.06 9.11 -3.72
N GLY A 139 0.93 8.84 -2.42
CA GLY A 139 1.17 7.53 -1.81
C GLY A 139 2.60 7.26 -1.38
N PHE A 140 3.47 8.26 -1.31
CA PHE A 140 4.85 8.06 -0.84
C PHE A 140 4.85 7.67 0.65
N SER A 141 5.60 6.63 1.01
CA SER A 141 5.84 6.30 2.42
C SER A 141 6.84 7.29 3.05
N ASP A 142 6.78 7.44 4.37
CA ASP A 142 7.73 8.24 5.15
C ASP A 142 9.16 7.71 4.92
N LYS A 143 9.33 6.39 4.76
CA LYS A 143 10.60 5.74 4.43
C LYS A 143 11.12 6.10 3.03
N GLN A 144 10.24 6.15 2.02
CA GLN A 144 10.61 6.54 0.65
C GLN A 144 11.01 8.02 0.59
N ILE A 145 10.26 8.90 1.26
CA ILE A 145 10.58 10.33 1.35
C ILE A 145 11.91 10.51 2.06
N ALA A 146 12.11 9.83 3.20
CA ALA A 146 13.35 9.89 3.96
C ALA A 146 14.57 9.50 3.13
N SER A 147 14.47 8.44 2.32
CA SER A 147 15.55 8.05 1.42
C SER A 147 15.87 9.13 0.38
N ALA A 148 14.85 9.78 -0.20
CA ALA A 148 15.04 10.82 -1.21
C ALA A 148 15.70 12.08 -0.64
N VAL A 149 15.29 12.52 0.55
CA VAL A 149 15.82 13.73 1.21
C VAL A 149 16.98 13.48 2.16
N LYS A 150 17.58 12.27 2.12
CA LYS A 150 18.72 11.85 2.94
C LYS A 150 18.48 12.00 4.45
N SER A 151 17.32 11.53 4.91
CA SER A 151 16.84 11.58 6.30
C SER A 151 16.50 10.18 6.82
N THR A 152 15.85 10.10 7.99
CA THR A 152 15.33 8.86 8.57
C THR A 152 13.80 8.86 8.55
N GLU A 153 13.20 7.67 8.48
CA GLU A 153 11.75 7.48 8.50
C GLU A 153 11.10 8.17 9.72
N LEU A 154 11.71 8.03 10.90
CA LEU A 154 11.21 8.65 12.13
C LEU A 154 11.24 10.18 12.08
N ALA A 155 12.26 10.77 11.44
CA ALA A 155 12.38 12.21 11.34
C ALA A 155 11.34 12.81 10.39
N VAL A 156 11.11 12.17 9.24
CA VAL A 156 10.02 12.53 8.31
C VAL A 156 8.66 12.36 8.98
N ARG A 157 8.43 11.24 9.67
CA ARG A 157 7.18 10.99 10.42
C ARG A 157 6.95 12.06 11.50
N LYS A 158 7.99 12.46 12.24
CA LYS A 158 7.91 13.51 13.26
C LYS A 158 7.48 14.84 12.63
N GLN A 159 8.17 15.28 11.58
CA GLN A 159 7.86 16.51 10.85
C GLN A 159 6.43 16.48 10.27
N ARG A 160 6.03 15.34 9.71
CA ARG A 160 4.66 15.11 9.23
C ARG A 160 3.61 15.32 10.32
N ARG A 161 3.85 14.80 11.53
CA ARG A 161 2.96 14.99 12.70
C ARG A 161 2.95 16.43 13.21
N GLU A 162 4.10 17.10 13.24
CA GLU A 162 4.20 18.53 13.61
C GLU A 162 3.37 19.41 12.66
N PHE A 163 3.39 19.08 11.38
CA PHE A 163 2.54 19.68 10.35
C PHE A 163 1.07 19.23 10.37
N LYS A 164 0.69 18.29 11.25
CA LYS A 164 -0.65 17.71 11.33
C LYS A 164 -1.10 17.05 10.02
N ILE A 165 -0.16 16.52 9.25
CA ILE A 165 -0.43 15.76 8.03
C ILE A 165 -0.68 14.30 8.44
N THR A 166 -1.92 13.97 8.76
CA THR A 166 -2.36 12.61 9.10
C THR A 166 -3.36 12.11 8.07
N PRO A 167 -3.41 10.80 7.80
CA PRO A 167 -4.38 10.26 6.87
C PRO A 167 -5.78 10.27 7.50
N TYR A 168 -6.81 10.27 6.66
CA TYR A 168 -8.20 10.15 7.06
C TYR A 168 -8.70 8.74 6.79
N VAL A 169 -9.63 8.27 7.60
CA VAL A 169 -10.24 6.94 7.44
C VAL A 169 -11.51 7.07 6.62
N LYS A 170 -11.61 6.28 5.56
CA LYS A 170 -12.73 6.25 4.63
C LYS A 170 -13.35 4.87 4.56
N GLN A 171 -14.67 4.84 4.40
CA GLN A 171 -15.41 3.59 4.24
C GLN A 171 -15.41 3.15 2.78
N ILE A 172 -15.29 1.84 2.58
CA ILE A 172 -15.54 1.18 1.31
C ILE A 172 -17.04 0.91 1.27
N ASP A 173 -17.74 1.69 0.47
CA ASP A 173 -19.14 1.46 0.16
C ASP A 173 -19.32 1.07 -1.31
N THR A 174 -20.43 0.40 -1.61
CA THR A 174 -20.76 -0.05 -2.97
C THR A 174 -21.46 1.04 -3.79
N VAL A 175 -21.70 2.21 -3.20
CA VAL A 175 -22.58 3.26 -3.73
C VAL A 175 -21.98 4.66 -3.73
N ALA A 176 -20.66 4.84 -3.56
CA ALA A 176 -19.95 6.12 -3.49
C ALA A 176 -20.62 7.14 -2.56
N ALA A 177 -20.90 6.71 -1.33
CA ALA A 177 -21.54 7.48 -0.25
C ALA A 177 -22.96 7.98 -0.54
N GLU A 178 -23.66 7.46 -1.56
CA GLU A 178 -25.08 7.81 -1.83
C GLU A 178 -26.03 7.35 -0.71
N TRP A 179 -25.67 6.28 0.00
CA TRP A 179 -26.40 5.78 1.17
C TRP A 179 -25.44 5.56 2.33
N PRO A 180 -25.85 5.81 3.59
CA PRO A 180 -25.02 5.54 4.75
C PRO A 180 -24.66 4.06 4.77
N ALA A 181 -23.38 3.76 4.53
CA ALA A 181 -22.88 2.40 4.52
C ALA A 181 -22.80 1.89 5.95
N SER A 182 -23.52 0.80 6.23
CA SER A 182 -23.34 0.02 7.46
C SER A 182 -22.10 -0.88 7.40
N THR A 183 -21.17 -0.63 6.47
CA THR A 183 -19.97 -1.46 6.26
C THR A 183 -18.87 -1.02 7.22
N ASN A 184 -18.24 -2.01 7.84
CA ASN A 184 -17.07 -1.86 8.70
C ASN A 184 -15.76 -1.89 7.90
N TYR A 185 -15.82 -1.69 6.58
CA TYR A 185 -14.70 -1.86 5.69
C TYR A 185 -14.03 -0.52 5.39
N LEU A 186 -12.75 -0.39 5.75
CA LEU A 186 -12.05 0.88 5.88
C LEU A 186 -10.73 0.88 5.11
N TYR A 187 -10.34 2.04 4.60
CA TYR A 187 -8.99 2.32 4.13
C TYR A 187 -8.58 3.73 4.58
N VAL A 188 -7.28 4.03 4.56
CA VAL A 188 -6.79 5.37 4.93
C VAL A 188 -6.33 6.15 3.70
N THR A 189 -6.50 7.46 3.68
CA THR A 189 -6.07 8.28 2.54
C THR A 189 -5.71 9.70 2.96
N TYR A 190 -4.75 10.30 2.25
CA TYR A 190 -4.42 11.73 2.39
C TYR A 190 -5.23 12.62 1.44
N ASN A 191 -6.05 12.03 0.57
CA ASN A 191 -6.90 12.71 -0.41
C ASN A 191 -8.33 12.92 0.13
N ALA A 192 -8.43 13.31 1.40
CA ALA A 192 -9.68 13.55 2.11
C ALA A 192 -9.52 14.67 3.14
N SER A 193 -10.63 15.15 3.69
CA SER A 193 -10.68 16.24 4.67
C SER A 193 -11.35 15.86 5.99
N THR A 194 -12.04 14.72 6.05
CA THR A 194 -12.78 14.24 7.22
C THR A 194 -12.70 12.71 7.30
N HIS A 195 -12.88 12.16 8.51
CA HIS A 195 -13.10 10.72 8.71
C HIS A 195 -14.58 10.38 8.45
N ASP A 196 -14.84 9.15 7.99
CA ASP A 196 -16.22 8.64 7.83
C ASP A 196 -16.77 8.01 9.11
N LEU A 197 -15.96 7.88 10.16
CA LEU A 197 -16.32 7.28 11.43
C LEU A 197 -15.75 8.05 12.63
N GLU A 198 -16.32 7.78 13.80
CA GLU A 198 -15.83 8.24 15.10
C GLU A 198 -14.87 7.22 15.74
N PHE A 199 -14.05 7.67 16.69
CA PHE A 199 -13.04 6.85 17.37
C PHE A 199 -13.26 6.83 18.89
N PRO A 200 -14.29 6.09 19.38
CA PRO A 200 -14.61 6.06 20.81
C PRO A 200 -13.65 5.21 21.66
N GLY A 201 -12.68 4.50 21.06
CA GLY A 201 -11.79 3.55 21.75
C GLY A 201 -12.49 2.22 22.10
N GLY A 202 -11.90 1.43 23.00
CA GLY A 202 -12.50 0.17 23.50
C GLY A 202 -12.44 -1.00 22.52
N HIS A 203 -11.53 -0.96 21.55
CA HIS A 203 -11.30 -2.02 20.57
C HIS A 203 -9.94 -2.68 20.82
N ILE A 204 -9.83 -3.95 20.45
CA ILE A 204 -8.56 -4.69 20.42
C ILE A 204 -8.12 -4.81 18.96
N MET A 205 -6.89 -4.41 18.66
CA MET A 205 -6.33 -4.50 17.31
C MET A 205 -5.66 -5.85 17.09
N VAL A 206 -5.95 -6.48 15.95
CA VAL A 206 -5.33 -7.73 15.49
C VAL A 206 -4.66 -7.44 14.15
N LEU A 207 -3.36 -7.73 14.05
CA LEU A 207 -2.62 -7.62 12.79
C LEU A 207 -2.69 -8.96 12.04
N GLY A 208 -2.99 -8.89 10.75
CA GLY A 208 -3.07 -10.06 9.89
C GLY A 208 -1.73 -10.61 9.44
N SER A 209 -1.79 -11.66 8.63
CA SER A 209 -0.63 -12.32 8.04
C SER A 209 -0.05 -11.58 6.82
N GLY A 210 -0.83 -10.66 6.23
CA GLY A 210 -0.44 -9.99 4.99
C GLY A 210 -0.49 -10.93 3.78
N VAL A 211 0.39 -10.69 2.81
CA VAL A 211 0.41 -11.44 1.55
C VAL A 211 0.87 -12.88 1.74
N TYR A 212 0.15 -13.82 1.11
CA TYR A 212 0.62 -15.19 1.04
C TYR A 212 1.93 -15.31 0.26
N ARG A 213 2.86 -16.07 0.82
CA ARG A 213 4.17 -16.39 0.25
C ARG A 213 4.58 -17.81 0.65
N ILE A 214 5.58 -18.38 -0.01
CA ILE A 214 6.00 -19.76 0.31
C ILE A 214 6.53 -19.78 1.75
N GLY A 215 5.86 -20.55 2.62
CA GLY A 215 6.14 -20.62 4.06
C GLY A 215 5.29 -19.70 4.94
N SER A 216 4.38 -18.92 4.35
CA SER A 216 3.37 -18.14 5.08
C SER A 216 2.08 -18.09 4.26
N SER A 217 1.12 -18.95 4.61
CA SER A 217 -0.13 -19.11 3.87
C SER A 217 -1.35 -19.05 4.81
N VAL A 218 -2.43 -19.75 4.45
CA VAL A 218 -3.75 -19.71 5.07
C VAL A 218 -3.73 -20.10 6.54
N GLU A 219 -2.74 -20.86 7.00
CA GLU A 219 -2.59 -21.25 8.40
C GLU A 219 -2.50 -20.03 9.34
N PHE A 220 -1.84 -18.95 8.91
CA PHE A 220 -1.74 -17.72 9.72
C PHE A 220 -3.05 -16.93 9.68
N ASP A 221 -3.76 -16.96 8.56
CA ASP A 221 -5.10 -16.37 8.46
C ASP A 221 -6.09 -17.09 9.39
N TRP A 222 -6.02 -18.41 9.45
CA TRP A 222 -6.83 -19.23 10.35
C TRP A 222 -6.60 -18.88 11.82
N CYS A 223 -5.35 -18.65 12.23
CA CYS A 223 -5.02 -18.17 13.57
C CYS A 223 -5.64 -16.79 13.87
N ALA A 224 -5.55 -15.84 12.93
CA ALA A 224 -6.14 -14.51 13.09
C ALA A 224 -7.67 -14.58 13.20
N VAL A 225 -8.33 -15.36 12.35
CA VAL A 225 -9.79 -15.58 12.42
C VAL A 225 -10.20 -16.25 13.72
N GLY A 226 -9.44 -17.25 14.19
CA GLY A 226 -9.66 -17.87 15.51
C GLY A 226 -9.58 -16.86 16.65
N CYS A 227 -8.57 -15.98 16.63
CA CYS A 227 -8.42 -14.90 17.60
C CYS A 227 -9.60 -13.93 17.59
N LEU A 228 -10.03 -13.46 16.41
CA LEU A 228 -11.18 -12.56 16.26
C LEU A 228 -12.47 -13.18 16.82
N ARG A 229 -12.71 -14.46 16.55
CA ARG A 229 -13.88 -15.20 17.08
C ARG A 229 -13.85 -15.28 18.60
N GLU A 230 -12.71 -15.58 19.20
CA GLU A 230 -12.61 -15.65 20.65
C GLU A 230 -12.73 -14.29 21.33
N LEU A 231 -12.17 -13.23 20.74
CA LEU A 231 -12.39 -11.85 21.23
C LEU A 231 -13.88 -11.48 21.19
N ARG A 232 -14.58 -11.84 20.12
CA ARG A 232 -16.04 -11.65 20.01
C ARG A 232 -16.80 -12.44 21.07
N ASN A 233 -16.42 -13.70 21.34
CA ASN A 233 -17.01 -14.52 22.42
C ASN A 233 -16.81 -13.89 23.80
N LEU A 234 -15.68 -13.19 24.01
CA LEU A 234 -15.39 -12.43 25.23
C LEU A 234 -16.07 -11.05 25.28
N GLY A 235 -16.93 -10.73 24.31
CA GLY A 235 -17.64 -9.45 24.23
C GLY A 235 -16.72 -8.26 23.92
N LYS A 236 -15.55 -8.50 23.33
CA LYS A 236 -14.59 -7.46 22.94
C LYS A 236 -14.83 -7.04 21.49
N LYS A 237 -14.74 -5.74 21.25
CA LYS A 237 -14.74 -5.18 19.89
C LYS A 237 -13.36 -5.31 19.27
N THR A 238 -13.31 -5.50 17.97
CA THR A 238 -12.10 -5.89 17.25
C THR A 238 -11.82 -4.98 16.05
N ILE A 239 -10.54 -4.62 15.88
CA ILE A 239 -10.02 -3.98 14.68
C ILE A 239 -9.09 -4.98 13.99
N MET A 240 -9.37 -5.32 12.73
CA MET A 240 -8.49 -6.14 11.90
C MET A 240 -7.70 -5.23 10.94
N VAL A 241 -6.39 -5.43 10.84
CA VAL A 241 -5.55 -4.78 9.82
C VAL A 241 -4.93 -5.85 8.93
N ASN A 242 -5.36 -5.93 7.67
CA ASN A 242 -4.81 -6.87 6.69
C ASN A 242 -5.05 -6.36 5.26
N TYR A 243 -4.35 -6.90 4.27
CA TYR A 243 -4.40 -6.42 2.89
C TYR A 243 -4.43 -7.53 1.84
N ASN A 244 -4.66 -8.77 2.26
CA ASN A 244 -4.77 -9.92 1.38
C ASN A 244 -6.24 -10.14 0.99
N PRO A 245 -6.61 -9.98 -0.30
CA PRO A 245 -8.00 -10.09 -0.73
C PRO A 245 -8.54 -11.53 -0.77
N GLU A 246 -7.68 -12.54 -0.59
CA GLU A 246 -8.05 -13.96 -0.63
C GLU A 246 -8.45 -14.51 0.76
N THR A 247 -8.31 -13.72 1.83
CA THR A 247 -8.42 -14.21 3.21
C THR A 247 -9.82 -14.05 3.79
N VAL A 248 -10.18 -14.94 4.72
CA VAL A 248 -11.41 -14.79 5.49
C VAL A 248 -11.28 -13.65 6.50
N SER A 249 -10.07 -13.37 6.99
CA SER A 249 -9.85 -12.22 7.89
C SER A 249 -10.17 -10.86 7.27
N THR A 250 -10.20 -10.76 5.95
CA THR A 250 -10.61 -9.53 5.24
C THR A 250 -12.06 -9.55 4.79
N ASP A 251 -12.85 -10.52 5.28
CA ASP A 251 -14.30 -10.47 5.16
C ASP A 251 -14.87 -9.47 6.18
N TYR A 252 -15.89 -8.73 5.76
CA TYR A 252 -16.48 -7.65 6.53
C TYR A 252 -17.27 -8.18 7.73
N ASP A 253 -17.65 -9.45 7.79
CA ASP A 253 -18.40 -10.01 8.92
C ASP A 253 -17.51 -10.53 10.07
N MET A 254 -16.19 -10.54 9.91
CA MET A 254 -15.25 -11.13 10.87
C MET A 254 -14.83 -10.21 12.03
N CYS A 255 -14.89 -8.89 11.87
CA CYS A 255 -14.48 -7.93 12.89
C CYS A 255 -15.42 -6.72 12.97
N ASP A 256 -15.23 -5.82 13.94
CA ASP A 256 -16.05 -4.60 14.05
C ASP A 256 -15.54 -3.47 13.16
N ARG A 257 -14.23 -3.47 12.85
CA ARG A 257 -13.56 -2.54 11.92
C ARG A 257 -12.46 -3.27 11.16
N LEU A 258 -12.57 -3.34 9.85
CA LEU A 258 -11.56 -3.90 8.96
C LEU A 258 -10.82 -2.79 8.24
N TYR A 259 -9.56 -2.57 8.55
CA TYR A 259 -8.66 -1.72 7.78
C TYR A 259 -7.96 -2.54 6.70
N PHE A 260 -8.33 -2.31 5.45
CA PHE A 260 -7.65 -2.90 4.29
C PHE A 260 -6.38 -2.13 3.94
N GLU A 261 -5.37 -2.27 4.80
CA GLU A 261 -4.19 -1.41 4.81
C GLU A 261 -2.89 -2.18 5.02
N GLU A 262 -1.79 -1.54 4.62
CA GLU A 262 -0.46 -2.14 4.74
C GLU A 262 -0.08 -2.35 6.21
N ILE A 263 0.53 -3.50 6.50
CA ILE A 263 1.06 -3.82 7.83
C ILE A 263 2.49 -3.28 7.91
N SER A 264 2.62 -1.95 7.86
CA SER A 264 3.88 -1.22 8.03
C SER A 264 3.90 -0.46 9.36
N PHE A 265 5.10 -0.16 9.88
CA PHE A 265 5.22 0.64 11.10
C PHE A 265 4.47 1.98 10.96
N GLU A 266 4.60 2.63 9.82
CA GLU A 266 3.97 3.92 9.54
C GLU A 266 2.44 3.86 9.64
N VAL A 267 1.81 2.93 8.91
CA VAL A 267 0.36 2.87 8.77
C VAL A 267 -0.29 2.24 9.98
N VAL A 268 0.27 1.16 10.53
CA VAL A 268 -0.21 0.56 11.78
C VAL A 268 -0.17 1.60 12.91
N MET A 269 0.89 2.41 13.00
CA MET A 269 0.97 3.44 14.01
C MET A 269 0.02 4.62 13.73
N ASP A 270 -0.28 4.94 12.47
CA ASP A 270 -1.31 5.95 12.14
C ASP A 270 -2.70 5.47 12.59
N ILE A 271 -3.07 4.21 12.32
CA ILE A 271 -4.33 3.61 12.78
C ILE A 271 -4.36 3.52 14.30
N TYR A 272 -3.28 3.06 14.93
CA TYR A 272 -3.17 2.93 16.39
C TYR A 272 -3.39 4.27 17.09
N ASN A 273 -2.79 5.36 16.60
CA ASN A 273 -2.96 6.69 17.19
C ASN A 273 -4.39 7.24 17.02
N LEU A 274 -5.09 6.86 15.94
CA LEU A 274 -6.48 7.26 15.69
C LEU A 274 -7.46 6.47 16.55
N GLU A 275 -7.31 5.14 16.57
CA GLU A 275 -8.23 4.22 17.24
C GLU A 275 -8.00 4.12 18.75
N ASN A 276 -6.77 4.37 19.21
CA ASN A 276 -6.33 4.21 20.60
C ASN A 276 -6.83 2.88 21.21
N PRO A 277 -6.44 1.72 20.63
CA PRO A 277 -6.96 0.42 21.04
C PRO A 277 -6.51 0.04 22.46
N ASP A 278 -7.32 -0.75 23.15
CA ASP A 278 -7.03 -1.27 24.51
C ASP A 278 -5.82 -2.23 24.53
N GLY A 279 -5.53 -2.83 23.38
CA GLY A 279 -4.41 -3.75 23.19
C GLY A 279 -4.20 -4.09 21.72
N VAL A 280 -3.00 -4.60 21.42
CA VAL A 280 -2.61 -5.07 20.09
C VAL A 280 -2.14 -6.51 20.19
N ILE A 281 -2.65 -7.37 19.32
CA ILE A 281 -2.22 -8.75 19.18
C ILE A 281 -1.32 -8.85 17.94
N LEU A 282 -0.10 -9.29 18.19
CA LEU A 282 0.92 -9.58 17.17
C LEU A 282 1.08 -11.11 17.14
N SER A 283 0.83 -11.73 15.98
CA SER A 283 1.01 -13.18 15.77
C SER A 283 2.37 -13.50 15.16
#